data_AF-A0A0C9ZQK1-F1
#
_entry.id   AF-A0A0C9ZQK1-F1
#
_cell.length_a   1.000
_cell.length_b   1.000
_cell.length_c   1.000
_cell.angle_alpha   90.00
_cell.angle_beta   90.00
_cell.angle_gamma   90.00
#
_symmetry.space_group_name_H-M   'P 1'
#
loop_
_entity.id
_entity.type
_entity.pdbx_description
1 polymer ?
#
loop_
_entity_poly.entity_id
_entity_poly.type
_entity_poly.pdbx_seq_one_letter_code
_entity_poly.pdbx_strand_id
1 'polypeptide(L)'
;YGEKQEKALGRLLQEIVARSGDITGLDWVGKSSVFNSCLPASITAYRVPPCKLPVLPEDEMQSLVTSLRKTVAVDFASNIYTQLRNVSAPRFAAQRLHLPCIAFNVTEVRRVRSPALETHFTYRVKADVLHDLSISTNETLVQFWPARPIEQTYVLVRPWDRSLLELPEFAEFMQPSDFGDITESEAFRLLVRLRQPFSAFLLAQQRSGEYKRIASDHDIIGQVNDVRGLMDIRTIEIL
;
A
#
# COMPACT_ATOMS: atom_id res chain seq x y z
N TYR A 1 -27.37 -20.95 -17.70
CA TYR A 1 -26.42 -21.59 -16.76
C TYR A 1 -25.08 -20.92 -16.98
N GLY A 2 -24.48 -20.34 -15.94
CA GLY A 2 -23.23 -19.58 -16.02
C GLY A 2 -23.00 -18.76 -14.75
N GLU A 3 -21.74 -18.60 -14.35
CA GLU A 3 -21.38 -17.72 -13.24
C GLU A 3 -21.65 -16.25 -13.62
N LYS A 4 -22.08 -15.41 -12.66
CA LYS A 4 -22.33 -13.98 -12.91
C LYS A 4 -21.02 -13.27 -13.29
N GLN A 5 -21.10 -12.28 -14.17
CA GLN A 5 -19.96 -11.51 -14.68
C GLN A 5 -19.01 -11.02 -13.56
N GLU A 6 -19.56 -10.49 -12.47
CA GLU A 6 -18.80 -9.99 -11.32
C GLU A 6 -17.92 -11.07 -10.67
N LYS A 7 -18.45 -12.29 -10.55
CA LYS A 7 -17.73 -13.43 -9.97
C LYS A 7 -16.69 -13.98 -10.94
N ALA A 8 -17.01 -14.04 -12.23
CA ALA A 8 -16.07 -14.47 -13.27
C ALA A 8 -14.85 -13.53 -13.36
N LEU A 9 -15.07 -12.21 -13.31
CA LEU A 9 -13.99 -11.22 -13.24
C LEU A 9 -13.15 -11.39 -11.97
N GLY A 10 -13.81 -11.55 -10.81
CA GLY A 10 -13.12 -11.79 -9.54
C GLY A 10 -12.19 -13.00 -9.58
N ARG A 11 -12.66 -14.13 -10.15
CA ARG A 11 -11.83 -15.33 -10.34
C ARG A 11 -10.64 -15.10 -11.26
N LEU A 12 -10.85 -14.40 -12.38
CA LEU A 12 -9.77 -14.08 -13.31
C LEU A 12 -8.68 -13.25 -12.63
N LEU A 13 -9.06 -12.19 -11.93
CA LEU A 13 -8.10 -11.32 -11.24
C LEU A 13 -7.39 -12.05 -10.09
N GLN A 14 -8.12 -12.87 -9.34
CA GLN A 14 -7.53 -13.76 -8.34
C GLN A 14 -6.46 -14.67 -8.96
N GLU A 15 -6.74 -15.28 -10.11
CA GLU A 15 -5.79 -16.17 -10.80
C GLU A 15 -4.57 -15.41 -11.32
N ILE A 16 -4.75 -14.19 -11.83
CA ILE A 16 -3.65 -13.32 -12.27
C ILE A 16 -2.73 -13.04 -11.09
N VAL A 17 -3.26 -12.52 -9.98
CA VAL A 17 -2.45 -12.20 -8.79
C VAL A 17 -1.77 -13.46 -8.22
N ALA A 18 -2.47 -14.59 -8.20
CA ALA A 18 -1.90 -15.85 -7.73
C ALA A 18 -0.73 -16.37 -8.58
N ARG A 19 -0.74 -16.10 -9.89
CA ARG A 19 0.33 -16.52 -10.82
C ARG A 19 1.47 -15.52 -10.93
N SER A 20 1.16 -14.23 -11.01
CA SER A 20 2.16 -13.17 -11.19
C SER A 20 2.81 -12.76 -9.88
N GLY A 21 2.09 -12.85 -8.76
CA GLY A 21 2.47 -12.19 -7.51
C GLY A 21 2.44 -10.66 -7.59
N ASP A 22 1.95 -10.12 -8.70
CA ASP A 22 1.90 -8.68 -8.99
C ASP A 22 0.66 -8.05 -8.37
N ILE A 23 0.87 -6.94 -7.66
CA ILE A 23 -0.17 -6.15 -6.99
C ILE A 23 -0.65 -4.95 -7.80
N THR A 24 -0.09 -4.68 -8.99
CA THR A 24 -0.54 -3.58 -9.85
C THR A 24 -2.03 -3.70 -10.21
N GLY A 25 -2.54 -4.93 -10.34
CA GLY A 25 -3.96 -5.20 -10.50
C GLY A 25 -4.84 -4.81 -9.30
N LEU A 26 -4.24 -4.52 -8.14
CA LEU A 26 -4.95 -4.00 -6.98
C LEU A 26 -4.98 -2.46 -6.96
N ASP A 27 -4.20 -1.78 -7.78
CA ASP A 27 -4.14 -0.32 -7.88
C ASP A 27 -5.24 0.23 -8.81
N TRP A 28 -6.49 0.11 -8.34
CA TRP A 28 -7.67 0.61 -9.03
C TRP A 28 -8.46 1.58 -8.16
N VAL A 29 -9.25 2.43 -8.80
CA VAL A 29 -10.18 3.39 -8.18
C VAL A 29 -11.64 3.11 -8.59
N GLY A 30 -12.59 3.52 -7.76
CA GLY A 30 -14.02 3.39 -7.99
C GLY A 30 -14.69 2.32 -7.13
N LYS A 31 -15.55 1.48 -7.71
CA LYS A 31 -16.39 0.54 -6.95
C LYS A 31 -15.72 -0.80 -6.73
N SER A 32 -15.82 -1.26 -5.49
CA SER A 32 -15.34 -2.55 -5.03
C SER A 32 -16.24 -3.72 -5.47
N SER A 33 -15.63 -4.87 -5.75
CA SER A 33 -16.33 -6.10 -6.15
C SER A 33 -17.00 -6.79 -4.98
N VAL A 34 -18.12 -7.47 -5.25
CA VAL A 34 -18.76 -8.38 -4.31
C VAL A 34 -17.96 -9.67 -4.09
N PHE A 35 -16.97 -9.96 -4.96
CA PHE A 35 -16.13 -11.15 -4.87
C PHE A 35 -15.03 -10.99 -3.82
N ASN A 36 -14.32 -9.86 -3.86
CA ASN A 36 -13.34 -9.45 -2.87
C ASN A 36 -13.20 -7.93 -2.87
N SER A 37 -13.10 -7.28 -1.71
CA SER A 37 -13.12 -5.81 -1.68
C SER A 37 -11.87 -5.14 -2.27
N CYS A 38 -10.76 -5.87 -2.37
CA CYS A 38 -9.55 -5.42 -3.05
C CYS A 38 -9.60 -5.59 -4.57
N LEU A 39 -10.68 -6.13 -5.14
CA LEU A 39 -10.87 -6.25 -6.58
C LEU A 39 -11.94 -5.26 -7.07
N PRO A 40 -11.82 -4.72 -8.29
CA PRO A 40 -12.81 -3.80 -8.83
C PRO A 40 -14.07 -4.54 -9.27
N ALA A 41 -15.23 -3.88 -9.16
CA ALA A 41 -16.51 -4.40 -9.64
C ALA A 41 -16.57 -4.54 -11.17
N SER A 42 -15.76 -3.76 -11.89
CA SER A 42 -15.75 -3.70 -13.35
C SER A 42 -14.34 -3.42 -13.87
N ILE A 43 -13.99 -4.01 -15.02
CA ILE A 43 -12.71 -3.78 -15.71
C ILE A 43 -12.52 -2.31 -16.11
N THR A 44 -13.60 -1.53 -16.19
CA THR A 44 -13.54 -0.08 -16.45
C THR A 44 -12.73 0.69 -15.41
N ALA A 45 -12.54 0.12 -14.20
CA ALA A 45 -11.69 0.69 -13.17
C ALA A 45 -10.22 0.84 -13.62
N TYR A 46 -9.75 0.00 -14.55
CA TYR A 46 -8.39 0.07 -15.12
C TYR A 46 -8.28 1.00 -16.34
N ARG A 47 -9.35 1.74 -16.67
CA ARG A 47 -9.30 2.70 -17.80
C ARG A 47 -8.37 3.87 -17.49
N VAL A 48 -8.25 4.23 -16.22
CA VAL A 48 -7.27 5.21 -15.75
C VAL A 48 -5.98 4.47 -15.44
N PRO A 49 -4.83 4.90 -15.97
CA PRO A 49 -3.55 4.30 -15.63
C PRO A 49 -3.31 4.34 -14.11
N PRO A 50 -2.62 3.33 -13.54
CA PRO A 50 -2.14 3.36 -12.16
C PRO A 50 -1.39 4.66 -11.86
N CYS A 51 -1.44 5.09 -10.60
CA CYS A 51 -0.80 6.34 -10.20
C CYS A 51 0.72 6.27 -10.50
N LYS A 52 1.22 7.18 -11.35
CA LYS A 52 2.66 7.26 -11.61
C LYS A 52 3.33 7.96 -10.43
N LEU A 53 3.91 7.15 -9.55
CA LEU A 53 4.74 7.66 -8.47
C LEU A 53 6.04 8.23 -9.04
N PRO A 54 6.58 9.32 -8.45
CA PRO A 54 7.80 9.94 -8.95
C PRO A 54 8.97 8.96 -8.87
N VAL A 55 9.61 8.72 -10.00
CA VAL A 55 10.86 7.95 -10.06
C VAL A 55 11.98 8.86 -9.56
N LEU A 56 12.75 8.38 -8.59
CA LEU A 56 13.86 9.14 -8.05
C LEU A 56 15.10 8.99 -8.96
N PRO A 57 15.69 10.10 -9.45
CA PRO A 57 16.98 10.05 -10.14
C PRO A 57 18.08 9.43 -9.26
N GLU A 58 19.07 8.78 -9.86
CA GLU A 58 20.12 8.09 -9.09
C GLU A 58 21.03 9.03 -8.29
N ASP A 59 21.26 10.25 -8.79
CA ASP A 59 22.01 11.28 -8.08
C ASP A 59 21.27 11.75 -6.82
N GLU A 60 19.95 11.95 -6.91
CA GLU A 60 19.10 12.24 -5.76
C GLU A 60 19.02 11.06 -4.78
N MET A 61 18.90 9.83 -5.30
CA MET A 61 18.94 8.59 -4.51
C MET A 61 20.21 8.52 -3.67
N GLN A 62 21.37 8.72 -4.30
CA GLN A 62 22.66 8.65 -3.62
C GLN A 62 22.82 9.75 -2.57
N SER A 63 22.32 10.96 -2.85
CA SER A 63 22.29 12.06 -1.88
C SER A 63 21.43 11.72 -0.65
N LEU A 64 20.23 11.19 -0.87
CA LEU A 64 19.33 10.78 0.20
C LEU A 64 19.87 9.60 1.01
N VAL A 65 20.49 8.61 0.39
CA VAL A 65 21.19 7.51 1.08
C VAL A 65 22.30 8.05 1.97
N THR A 66 23.13 8.97 1.46
CA THR A 66 24.23 9.57 2.21
C THR A 66 23.71 10.36 3.42
N SER A 67 22.58 11.06 3.27
CA SER A 67 21.90 11.75 4.36
C SER A 67 21.32 10.77 5.38
N LEU A 68 20.66 9.70 4.92
CA LEU A 68 20.04 8.70 5.78
C LEU A 68 21.09 7.94 6.60
N ARG A 69 22.25 7.61 6.03
CA ARG A 69 23.37 6.97 6.75
C ARG A 69 23.87 7.76 7.96
N LYS A 70 23.75 9.10 7.94
CA LYS A 70 24.12 9.95 9.08
C LYS A 70 23.12 9.88 10.23
N THR A 71 21.88 9.48 9.93
CA THR A 71 20.76 9.55 10.88
C THR A 71 20.26 8.18 11.29
N VAL A 72 20.32 7.17 10.44
CA VAL A 72 19.78 5.83 10.69
C VAL A 72 20.91 4.83 10.82
N ALA A 73 20.84 3.96 11.82
CA ALA A 73 21.83 2.92 12.04
C ALA A 73 21.80 1.86 10.93
N VAL A 74 22.98 1.36 10.55
CA VAL A 74 23.14 0.30 9.54
C VAL A 74 22.37 -0.97 9.91
N ASP A 75 22.40 -1.35 11.19
CA ASP A 75 21.69 -2.53 11.71
C ASP A 75 20.17 -2.40 11.54
N PHE A 76 19.63 -1.19 11.72
CA PHE A 76 18.20 -0.94 11.51
C PHE A 76 17.83 -1.12 10.03
N ALA A 77 18.59 -0.52 9.12
CA ALA A 77 18.35 -0.65 7.69
C ALA A 77 18.43 -2.12 7.24
N SER A 78 19.45 -2.84 7.71
CA SER A 78 19.67 -4.25 7.38
C SER A 78 18.57 -5.16 7.93
N ASN A 79 18.07 -4.88 9.14
CA ASN A 79 16.95 -5.61 9.73
C ASN A 79 15.66 -5.42 8.91
N ILE A 80 15.31 -4.17 8.56
CA ILE A 80 14.12 -3.88 7.74
C ILE A 80 14.22 -4.54 6.37
N TYR A 81 15.39 -4.47 5.72
CA TYR A 81 15.63 -5.14 4.44
C TYR A 81 15.42 -6.65 4.56
N THR A 82 16.01 -7.28 5.57
CA THR A 82 15.90 -8.74 5.79
C THR A 82 14.46 -9.15 6.07
N GLN A 83 13.73 -8.37 6.87
CA GLN A 83 12.31 -8.62 7.14
C GLN A 83 11.50 -8.59 5.85
N LEU A 84 11.58 -7.49 5.09
CA LEU A 84 10.81 -7.28 3.86
C LEU A 84 11.17 -8.27 2.74
N ARG A 85 12.44 -8.69 2.64
CA ARG A 85 12.89 -9.73 1.71
C ARG A 85 12.23 -11.08 1.98
N ASN A 86 12.02 -11.41 3.25
CA ASN A 86 11.45 -12.69 3.66
C ASN A 86 9.92 -12.70 3.66
N VAL A 87 9.28 -11.56 3.39
CA VAL A 87 7.81 -11.48 3.25
C VAL A 87 7.36 -12.24 2.00
N SER A 88 6.34 -13.09 2.16
CA SER A 88 5.75 -13.85 1.05
C SER A 88 5.10 -12.95 0.00
N ALA A 89 4.93 -13.43 -1.22
CA ALA A 89 4.13 -12.73 -2.22
C ALA A 89 2.64 -12.62 -1.80
N PRO A 90 1.90 -11.63 -2.29
CA PRO A 90 0.45 -11.58 -2.16
C PRO A 90 -0.18 -12.84 -2.73
N ARG A 91 -1.22 -13.36 -2.08
CA ARG A 91 -1.94 -14.54 -2.58
C ARG A 91 -3.39 -14.52 -2.21
N PHE A 92 -4.19 -15.18 -3.02
CA PHE A 92 -5.59 -15.45 -2.70
C PHE A 92 -5.77 -16.87 -2.17
N ALA A 93 -6.56 -17.01 -1.12
CA ALA A 93 -7.04 -18.29 -0.63
C ALA A 93 -8.52 -18.16 -0.29
N ALA A 94 -9.37 -19.05 -0.81
CA ALA A 94 -10.82 -19.04 -0.57
C ALA A 94 -11.49 -17.65 -0.77
N GLN A 95 -11.13 -16.94 -1.86
CA GLN A 95 -11.61 -15.58 -2.20
C GLN A 95 -11.13 -14.46 -1.28
N ARG A 96 -10.19 -14.75 -0.37
CA ARG A 96 -9.60 -13.79 0.54
C ARG A 96 -8.19 -13.45 0.10
N LEU A 97 -7.86 -12.16 0.11
CA LEU A 97 -6.53 -11.69 -0.23
C LEU A 97 -5.68 -11.68 1.04
N HIS A 98 -4.62 -12.48 1.05
CA HIS A 98 -3.53 -12.33 2.00
C HIS A 98 -2.55 -11.33 1.40
N LEU A 99 -2.62 -10.09 1.87
CA LEU A 99 -1.80 -9.00 1.41
C LEU A 99 -0.68 -8.73 2.43
N PRO A 100 0.58 -9.05 2.11
CA PRO A 100 1.70 -8.53 2.84
C PRO A 100 1.80 -7.02 2.63
N CYS A 101 1.92 -6.28 3.72
CA CYS A 101 1.91 -4.84 3.68
C CYS A 101 2.64 -4.23 4.88
N ILE A 102 2.93 -2.93 4.75
CA ILE A 102 3.31 -2.08 5.87
C ILE A 102 2.06 -1.35 6.32
N ALA A 103 1.65 -1.55 7.56
CA ALA A 103 0.43 -1.01 8.13
C ALA A 103 0.68 0.28 8.92
N PHE A 104 -0.24 1.23 8.80
CA PHE A 104 -0.23 2.52 9.49
C PHE A 104 -1.59 2.70 10.15
N ASN A 105 -1.61 2.77 11.48
CA ASN A 105 -2.86 2.93 12.21
C ASN A 105 -3.42 4.34 11.99
N VAL A 106 -4.70 4.41 11.63
CA VAL A 106 -5.38 5.69 11.44
C VAL A 106 -5.83 6.21 12.80
N THR A 107 -5.40 7.41 13.15
CA THR A 107 -5.67 8.06 14.44
C THR A 107 -6.79 9.09 14.37
N GLU A 108 -7.06 9.62 13.18
CA GLU A 108 -8.11 10.62 12.98
C GLU A 108 -8.72 10.47 11.59
N VAL A 109 -10.06 10.49 11.52
CA VAL A 109 -10.83 10.64 10.27
C VAL A 109 -11.87 11.72 10.50
N ARG A 110 -11.74 12.84 9.78
CA ARG A 110 -12.66 13.98 9.88
C ARG A 110 -13.16 14.38 8.51
N ARG A 111 -14.48 14.51 8.39
CA ARG A 111 -15.08 14.99 7.14
C ARG A 111 -14.80 16.48 6.98
N VAL A 112 -14.28 16.85 5.81
CA VAL A 112 -14.14 18.25 5.41
C VAL A 112 -15.49 18.71 4.87
N ARG A 113 -16.02 19.82 5.42
CA ARG A 113 -17.28 20.39 4.91
C ARG A 113 -17.01 21.04 3.56
N SER A 114 -17.53 20.45 2.50
CA SER A 114 -17.58 21.06 1.16
C SER A 114 -18.88 21.90 1.06
N PRO A 115 -18.85 23.13 0.54
CA PRO A 115 -20.04 23.96 0.34
C PRO A 115 -21.01 23.43 -0.72
N ALA A 116 -20.54 22.56 -1.62
CA ALA A 116 -21.33 22.04 -2.73
C ALA A 116 -22.04 20.73 -2.37
N LEU A 117 -23.20 20.49 -3.00
CA LEU A 117 -23.90 19.20 -3.00
C LEU A 117 -23.08 18.20 -3.83
N GLU A 118 -21.90 17.82 -3.33
CA GLU A 118 -21.07 16.82 -3.98
C GLU A 118 -21.61 15.43 -3.66
N THR A 119 -21.70 14.59 -4.69
CA THR A 119 -22.00 13.16 -4.55
C THR A 119 -20.93 12.40 -3.75
N HIS A 120 -19.75 13.02 -3.59
CA HIS A 120 -18.56 12.46 -2.94
C HIS A 120 -18.27 13.20 -1.64
N PHE A 121 -17.69 12.51 -0.66
CA PHE A 121 -17.27 13.08 0.61
C PHE A 121 -15.75 13.09 0.73
N THR A 122 -15.20 14.26 1.06
CA THR A 122 -13.78 14.42 1.35
C THR A 122 -13.52 14.28 2.85
N TYR A 123 -12.58 13.40 3.21
CA TYR A 123 -12.13 13.18 4.58
C TYR A 123 -10.66 13.54 4.72
N ARG A 124 -10.33 14.28 5.77
CA ARG A 124 -8.96 14.40 6.27
C ARG A 124 -8.66 13.19 7.15
N VAL A 125 -7.56 12.53 6.86
CA VAL A 125 -7.12 11.33 7.56
C VAL A 125 -5.72 11.56 8.10
N LYS A 126 -5.51 11.16 9.35
CA LYS A 126 -4.19 11.12 9.97
C LYS A 126 -3.89 9.71 10.38
N ALA A 127 -2.67 9.27 10.09
CA ALA A 127 -2.17 7.99 10.51
C ALA A 127 -0.79 8.16 11.13
N ASP A 128 -0.44 7.21 11.98
CA ASP A 128 0.88 7.18 12.60
C ASP A 128 1.94 7.18 11.49
N VAL A 129 2.99 7.98 11.68
CA VAL A 129 4.19 7.99 10.83
C VAL A 129 3.96 8.52 9.39
N LEU A 130 2.72 8.79 8.97
CA LEU A 130 2.39 9.35 7.65
C LEU A 130 2.13 10.87 7.69
N HIS A 131 2.32 11.53 6.55
CA HIS A 131 1.82 12.90 6.34
C HIS A 131 0.28 12.92 6.36
N ASP A 132 -0.31 14.02 6.81
CA ASP A 132 -1.76 14.25 6.74
C ASP A 132 -2.25 14.07 5.29
N LEU A 133 -3.29 13.27 5.10
CA LEU A 133 -3.81 12.93 3.77
C LEU A 133 -5.29 13.23 3.63
N SER A 134 -5.75 13.35 2.38
CA SER A 134 -7.15 13.60 2.04
C SER A 134 -7.68 12.50 1.14
N ILE A 135 -8.82 11.93 1.51
CA ILE A 135 -9.48 10.85 0.75
C ILE A 135 -10.83 11.34 0.27
N SER A 136 -11.13 11.11 -1.01
CA SER A 136 -12.44 11.36 -1.60
C SER A 136 -13.13 10.03 -1.89
N THR A 137 -14.27 9.82 -1.24
CA THR A 137 -15.04 8.59 -1.40
C THR A 137 -16.54 8.87 -1.37
N ASN A 138 -17.29 8.11 -2.15
CA ASN A 138 -18.76 8.04 -2.07
C ASN A 138 -19.27 7.34 -0.80
N GLU A 139 -18.41 6.61 -0.07
CA GLU A 139 -18.80 5.91 1.16
C GLU A 139 -18.77 6.83 2.39
N THR A 140 -19.72 6.63 3.31
CA THR A 140 -19.72 7.37 4.59
C THR A 140 -18.78 6.71 5.58
N LEU A 141 -17.64 7.35 5.86
CA LEU A 141 -16.69 6.89 6.86
C LEU A 141 -17.12 7.33 8.26
N VAL A 142 -16.86 6.46 9.24
CA VAL A 142 -17.07 6.81 10.65
C VAL A 142 -16.03 7.86 11.04
N GLN A 143 -16.51 9.01 11.52
CA GLN A 143 -15.62 10.10 11.93
C GLN A 143 -15.17 9.90 13.38
N PHE A 144 -13.87 10.02 13.60
CA PHE A 144 -13.26 9.86 14.92
C PHE A 144 -11.99 10.69 15.04
N TRP A 145 -11.61 10.96 16.29
CA TRP A 145 -10.38 11.67 16.67
C TRP A 145 -10.06 11.31 18.13
N PRO A 146 -8.88 11.65 18.67
CA PRO A 146 -8.48 11.18 20.01
C PRO A 146 -9.47 11.47 21.15
N ALA A 147 -10.20 12.59 21.09
CA ALA A 147 -11.23 12.94 22.08
C ALA A 147 -12.61 12.26 21.84
N ARG A 148 -12.77 11.55 20.73
CA ARG A 148 -13.96 10.76 20.38
C ARG A 148 -13.52 9.45 19.70
N PRO A 149 -13.08 8.44 20.48
CA PRO A 149 -12.67 7.16 19.94
C PRO A 149 -13.87 6.39 19.37
N ILE A 150 -13.57 5.41 18.52
CA ILE A 150 -14.54 4.49 17.94
C ILE A 150 -14.12 3.05 18.18
N GLU A 151 -15.08 2.13 18.12
CA GLU A 151 -14.81 0.69 18.24
C GLU A 151 -14.22 0.10 16.96
N GLN A 152 -14.43 0.74 15.79
CA GLN A 152 -13.93 0.25 14.51
C GLN A 152 -12.51 0.74 14.24
N THR A 153 -11.60 -0.19 13.95
CA THR A 153 -10.21 0.15 13.60
C THR A 153 -10.06 0.40 12.11
N TYR A 154 -9.43 1.52 11.76
CA TYR A 154 -9.02 1.85 10.40
C TYR A 154 -7.51 1.78 10.27
N VAL A 155 -7.03 1.22 9.17
CA VAL A 155 -5.60 1.07 8.87
C VAL A 155 -5.36 1.50 7.44
N LEU A 156 -4.35 2.34 7.23
CA LEU A 156 -3.77 2.58 5.91
C LEU A 156 -2.65 1.58 5.68
N VAL A 157 -2.63 0.95 4.53
CA VAL A 157 -1.59 -0.02 4.21
C VAL A 157 -0.84 0.40 2.96
N ARG A 158 0.48 0.20 2.98
CA ARG A 158 1.33 0.13 1.78
C ARG A 158 1.43 -1.33 1.38
N PRO A 159 0.77 -1.76 0.28
CA PRO A 159 1.00 -3.08 -0.29
C PRO A 159 2.49 -3.32 -0.54
N TRP A 160 3.01 -4.47 -0.13
CA TRP A 160 4.41 -4.81 -0.33
C TRP A 160 4.60 -5.40 -1.73
N ASP A 161 5.47 -4.76 -2.52
CA ASP A 161 5.90 -5.24 -3.82
C ASP A 161 7.39 -5.61 -3.77
N ARG A 162 7.73 -6.81 -4.24
CA ARG A 162 9.11 -7.28 -4.33
C ARG A 162 9.90 -6.53 -5.40
N SER A 163 9.23 -5.90 -6.38
CA SER A 163 9.89 -5.02 -7.35
C SER A 163 10.63 -3.85 -6.66
N LEU A 164 10.25 -3.48 -5.43
CA LEU A 164 10.96 -2.48 -4.63
C LEU A 164 12.35 -2.94 -4.14
N LEU A 165 12.62 -4.25 -4.17
CA LEU A 165 13.96 -4.81 -3.95
C LEU A 165 14.75 -4.87 -5.25
N GLU A 166 14.07 -4.97 -6.40
CA GLU A 166 14.70 -5.07 -7.70
C GLU A 166 15.40 -3.74 -8.05
N LEU A 167 16.64 -3.86 -8.50
CA LEU A 167 17.47 -2.75 -8.93
C LEU A 167 17.04 -2.32 -10.35
N PRO A 168 17.28 -1.06 -10.77
CA PRO A 168 17.05 -0.69 -12.16
C PRO A 168 17.89 -1.58 -13.11
N GLU A 169 17.48 -1.68 -14.38
CA GLU A 169 18.07 -2.49 -15.47
C GLU A 169 19.62 -2.47 -15.58
N PHE A 170 20.30 -1.51 -14.95
CA PHE A 170 21.77 -1.48 -14.80
C PHE A 170 22.36 -2.66 -14.03
N ALA A 171 21.56 -3.51 -13.39
CA ALA A 171 22.01 -4.75 -12.76
C ALA A 171 22.49 -5.81 -13.78
N GLU A 172 22.12 -5.71 -15.07
CA GLU A 172 22.57 -6.65 -16.11
C GLU A 172 24.09 -6.62 -16.35
N PHE A 173 24.78 -5.55 -15.90
CA PHE A 173 26.23 -5.40 -16.06
C PHE A 173 27.04 -5.82 -14.82
N MET A 174 26.40 -6.29 -13.74
CA MET A 174 27.05 -6.61 -12.48
C MET A 174 27.26 -8.12 -12.32
N GLN A 175 28.47 -8.55 -11.95
CA GLN A 175 28.78 -9.99 -11.87
C GLN A 175 28.12 -10.64 -10.63
N PRO A 176 27.69 -11.91 -10.71
CA PRO A 176 27.09 -12.65 -9.59
C PRO A 176 27.96 -12.73 -8.32
N SER A 177 29.26 -12.47 -8.43
CA SER A 177 30.22 -12.42 -7.33
C SER A 177 30.11 -11.18 -6.43
N ASP A 178 29.41 -10.12 -6.86
CA ASP A 178 29.19 -8.91 -6.05
C ASP A 178 27.97 -9.03 -5.10
N PHE A 179 27.18 -10.10 -5.20
CA PHE A 179 26.00 -10.38 -4.36
C PHE A 179 26.33 -10.99 -2.99
N GLY A 180 27.61 -11.07 -2.63
CA GLY A 180 28.11 -11.76 -1.44
C GLY A 180 27.87 -11.06 -0.11
N ASP A 181 27.49 -9.78 -0.13
CA ASP A 181 27.01 -9.06 1.04
C ASP A 181 25.76 -8.30 0.60
N ILE A 182 24.71 -8.29 1.43
CA ILE A 182 23.66 -7.27 1.30
C ILE A 182 24.42 -5.95 1.39
N THR A 183 24.67 -5.28 0.27
CA THR A 183 25.44 -4.05 0.34
C THR A 183 24.60 -3.13 1.21
N GLU A 184 25.14 -2.62 2.31
CA GLU A 184 24.51 -1.61 3.16
C GLU A 184 23.78 -0.56 2.30
N SER A 185 24.36 -0.23 1.15
CA SER A 185 23.73 0.54 0.07
C SER A 185 22.30 0.11 -0.28
N GLU A 186 22.03 -1.15 -0.59
CA GLU A 186 20.67 -1.65 -0.91
C GLU A 186 19.68 -1.46 0.23
N ALA A 187 20.10 -1.74 1.47
CA ALA A 187 19.26 -1.56 2.64
C ALA A 187 18.85 -0.09 2.82
N PHE A 188 19.80 0.83 2.64
CA PHE A 188 19.51 2.27 2.69
C PHE A 188 18.69 2.75 1.48
N ARG A 189 18.94 2.22 0.27
CA ARG A 189 18.15 2.53 -0.94
C ARG A 189 16.70 2.09 -0.76
N LEU A 190 16.48 0.92 -0.16
CA LEU A 190 15.14 0.46 0.20
C LEU A 190 14.45 1.45 1.15
N LEU A 191 15.14 1.91 2.20
CA LEU A 191 14.55 2.90 3.12
C LEU A 191 14.21 4.22 2.41
N VAL A 192 15.02 4.67 1.45
CA VAL A 192 14.70 5.85 0.63
C VAL A 192 13.44 5.60 -0.22
N ARG A 193 13.33 4.45 -0.89
CA ARG A 193 12.13 4.04 -1.64
C ARG A 193 10.90 3.91 -0.73
N LEU A 194 11.09 3.56 0.54
CA LEU A 194 10.01 3.51 1.53
C LEU A 194 9.53 4.90 1.97
N ARG A 195 10.37 5.95 1.86
CA ARG A 195 9.97 7.36 2.09
C ARG A 195 9.26 8.01 0.93
N GLN A 196 9.42 7.48 -0.27
CA GLN A 196 8.74 8.02 -1.44
C GLN A 196 7.21 7.89 -1.29
N PRO A 197 6.44 8.78 -1.94
CA PRO A 197 5.00 8.63 -2.03
C PRO A 197 4.62 7.24 -2.57
N PHE A 198 3.54 6.67 -2.05
CA PHE A 198 3.05 5.34 -2.44
C PHE A 198 1.53 5.31 -2.55
N SER A 199 1.01 4.43 -3.40
CA SER A 199 -0.44 4.13 -3.43
C SER A 199 -0.81 3.29 -2.21
N ALA A 200 -1.70 3.82 -1.38
CA ALA A 200 -2.13 3.24 -0.12
C ALA A 200 -3.55 2.70 -0.23
N PHE A 201 -3.85 1.64 0.53
CA PHE A 201 -5.24 1.18 0.68
C PHE A 201 -5.76 1.54 2.07
N LEU A 202 -6.96 2.12 2.12
CA LEU A 202 -7.69 2.30 3.37
C LEU A 202 -8.48 1.02 3.68
N LEU A 203 -8.19 0.40 4.81
CA LEU A 203 -8.85 -0.80 5.28
C LEU A 203 -9.62 -0.51 6.56
N ALA A 204 -10.83 -1.06 6.66
CA ALA A 204 -11.65 -1.04 7.86
C ALA A 204 -11.78 -2.46 8.41
N GLN A 205 -11.43 -2.63 9.68
CA GLN A 205 -11.57 -3.91 10.36
C GLN A 205 -13.05 -4.23 10.58
N GLN A 206 -13.43 -5.47 10.29
CA GLN A 206 -14.76 -6.03 10.53
C GLN A 206 -14.82 -6.68 11.91
N ARG A 207 -16.04 -6.94 12.42
CA ARG A 207 -16.24 -7.57 13.73
C ARG A 207 -15.62 -8.97 13.85
N SER A 208 -15.46 -9.64 12.72
CA SER A 208 -14.83 -10.96 12.59
C SER A 208 -13.31 -10.91 12.59
N GLY A 209 -12.70 -9.72 12.66
CA GLY A 209 -11.25 -9.51 12.66
C GLY A 209 -10.64 -9.33 11.27
N GLU A 210 -11.35 -9.72 10.21
CA GLU A 210 -10.91 -9.54 8.82
C GLU A 210 -11.04 -8.07 8.39
N TYR A 211 -10.27 -7.68 7.38
CA TYR A 211 -10.30 -6.32 6.86
C TYR A 211 -11.14 -6.23 5.59
N LYS A 212 -11.72 -5.06 5.36
CA LYS A 212 -12.37 -4.71 4.10
C LYS A 212 -11.77 -3.43 3.56
N ARG A 213 -11.40 -3.41 2.29
CA ARG A 213 -10.96 -2.21 1.60
C ARG A 213 -12.14 -1.26 1.43
N ILE A 214 -11.92 -0.01 1.79
CA ILE A 214 -12.82 1.10 1.51
C ILE A 214 -12.56 1.57 0.09
N ALA A 215 -13.63 1.62 -0.71
CA ALA A 215 -13.58 2.14 -2.06
C ALA A 215 -13.23 3.65 -2.04
N SER A 216 -12.33 4.05 -2.93
CA SER A 216 -11.96 5.46 -3.12
C SER A 216 -12.13 5.82 -4.58
N ASP A 217 -12.60 7.02 -4.85
CA ASP A 217 -12.81 7.51 -6.21
C ASP A 217 -11.52 8.08 -6.82
N HIS A 218 -10.49 8.30 -5.99
CA HIS A 218 -9.15 8.76 -6.36
C HIS A 218 -8.08 7.92 -5.66
N ASP A 219 -6.86 7.90 -6.21
CA ASP A 219 -5.72 7.24 -5.57
C ASP A 219 -5.45 7.86 -4.19
N ILE A 220 -5.21 7.01 -3.20
CA ILE A 220 -4.83 7.46 -1.86
C ILE A 220 -3.31 7.44 -1.82
N ILE A 221 -2.69 8.62 -1.81
CA ILE A 221 -1.24 8.73 -1.79
C ILE A 221 -0.75 8.95 -0.36
N GLY A 222 -0.05 7.95 0.16
CA GLY A 222 0.63 8.02 1.46
C GLY A 222 2.09 8.44 1.29
N GLN A 223 2.64 9.13 2.28
CA GLN A 223 4.08 9.42 2.34
C GLN A 223 4.56 9.35 3.79
N VAL A 224 5.68 8.66 4.01
CA VAL A 224 6.26 8.40 5.33
C VAL A 224 7.07 9.61 5.81
N ASN A 225 6.73 10.13 6.99
CA ASN A 225 7.46 11.21 7.65
C ASN A 225 8.83 10.73 8.13
N ASP A 226 8.83 9.61 8.86
CA ASP A 226 10.01 9.02 9.51
C ASP A 226 10.05 7.51 9.31
N VAL A 227 11.12 7.02 8.68
CA VAL A 227 11.34 5.58 8.45
C VAL A 227 11.53 4.79 9.74
N ARG A 228 11.92 5.43 10.84
CA ARG A 228 12.07 4.76 12.14
C ARG A 228 10.73 4.28 12.71
N GLY A 229 9.62 4.85 12.23
CA GLY A 229 8.27 4.42 12.59
C GLY A 229 7.74 3.24 11.77
N LEU A 230 8.48 2.76 10.77
CA LEU A 230 8.12 1.58 9.97
C LEU A 230 8.35 0.31 10.81
N MET A 231 7.39 -0.03 11.67
CA MET A 231 7.51 -1.19 12.57
C MET A 231 6.45 -2.26 12.34
N ASP A 232 5.35 -1.94 11.64
CA ASP A 232 4.21 -2.85 11.48
C ASP A 232 4.18 -3.49 10.08
N ILE A 233 5.16 -4.36 9.82
CA ILE A 233 5.18 -5.22 8.65
C ILE A 233 4.39 -6.48 8.98
N ARG A 234 3.27 -6.70 8.28
CA ARG A 234 2.42 -7.86 8.51
C ARG A 234 1.64 -8.28 7.27
N THR A 235 1.08 -9.48 7.31
CA THR A 235 0.13 -9.95 6.31
C THR A 235 -1.29 -9.73 6.82
N ILE A 236 -2.08 -8.96 6.08
CA ILE A 236 -3.49 -8.71 6.39
C ILE A 236 -4.38 -9.55 5.47
N GLU A 237 -5.42 -10.14 6.06
CA GLU A 237 -6.46 -10.86 5.34
C GLU A 237 -7.61 -9.90 4.99
N ILE A 238 -7.89 -9.75 3.71
CA ILE A 238 -8.87 -8.81 3.17
C ILE A 238 -9.99 -9.58 2.46
N LEU A 239 -11.22 -9.30 2.87
CA LEU A 239 -12.47 -9.82 2.30
C LEU A 239 -12.90 -9.06 1.08
#